data_AF-A0A2V8T4N9-F1
#
_entry.id   AF-A0A2V8T4N9-F1
#
_cell.length_a   1.000
_cell.length_b   1.000
_cell.length_c   1.000
_cell.angle_alpha   90.00
_cell.angle_beta   90.00
_cell.angle_gamma   90.00
#
_symmetry.space_group_name_H-M   'P 1'
#
loop_
_entity.id
_entity.type
_entity.pdbx_description
1 polymer ?
#
loop_
_entity_poly.entity_id
_entity_poly.type
_entity_poly.pdbx_seq_one_letter_code
_entity_poly.pdbx_strand_id
1 'polypeptide(L)'
;GRPKTAFNGNPGVTNQADVIQFLRATMRPVPPQPDAWWLENVDLSRYYNYRSILECIHHYDIHMGKNYFYYSNPVSKKWIVLPWDIDLSWADHVFGTGQEPFYRGGLLFHSPFKERYQDRLAEVRDLLFNPEQLGMLIDEYAAMISDPTGGASIADADRAKWDFHPILASGYVLPKKAGEGKFYFGDARNNFRTMTQYMKSYAAKRITWIDGALLADYRPLSSPKIAPVEALSFSQTHLKFRIAPGAEAVTACRWRLAEISDTNSPSLNSRQPWRYEINALWEKELSKDEIAEIPTEHLSAGHIYRVRARCQDAAGRWSRWSSPVQFTVERR
;
A
#
# COMPACT_ATOMS: atom_id res chain seq x y z
N GLY A 1 10.99 23.05 6.82
CA GLY A 1 12.43 22.94 7.11
C GLY A 1 13.22 23.77 6.10
N ARG A 2 14.55 23.90 6.27
CA ARG A 2 15.43 24.38 5.20
C ARG A 2 15.80 23.16 4.35
N PRO A 3 15.35 23.05 3.08
CA PRO A 3 15.69 21.90 2.26
C PRO A 3 17.22 21.84 2.09
N LYS A 4 17.80 20.66 2.29
CA LYS A 4 19.21 20.40 1.98
C LYS A 4 19.24 19.76 0.59
N THR A 5 19.97 20.35 -0.35
CA THR A 5 20.25 19.68 -1.63
C THR A 5 21.13 18.48 -1.38
N ALA A 6 20.66 17.31 -1.82
CA ALA A 6 21.45 16.10 -1.82
C ALA A 6 21.94 15.76 -3.24
N PHE A 7 21.12 15.99 -4.28
CA PHE A 7 21.44 15.55 -5.65
C PHE A 7 20.78 16.44 -6.72
N ASN A 8 21.56 16.86 -7.72
CA ASN A 8 21.08 17.59 -8.89
C ASN A 8 21.11 16.63 -10.10
N GLY A 9 19.95 16.27 -10.65
CA GLY A 9 19.87 15.55 -11.93
C GLY A 9 20.10 16.49 -13.11
N ASN A 10 20.65 16.00 -14.22
CA ASN A 10 20.71 16.74 -15.49
C ASN A 10 19.57 16.26 -16.41
N PRO A 11 18.67 17.12 -16.93
CA PRO A 11 18.58 18.58 -16.76
C PRO A 11 17.70 18.99 -15.57
N GLY A 12 18.31 19.57 -14.53
CA GLY A 12 17.63 20.00 -13.31
C GLY A 12 18.21 21.32 -12.78
N VAL A 13 17.42 22.05 -11.98
CA VAL A 13 17.84 23.32 -11.38
C VAL A 13 18.92 23.05 -10.34
N THR A 14 20.07 23.72 -10.44
CA THR A 14 21.26 23.44 -9.63
C THR A 14 21.38 24.31 -8.38
N ASN A 15 20.48 25.28 -8.19
CA ASN A 15 20.57 26.34 -7.19
C ASN A 15 19.41 26.38 -6.18
N GLN A 16 18.60 25.32 -6.09
CA GLN A 16 17.43 25.20 -5.19
C GLN A 16 16.25 26.14 -5.47
N ALA A 17 16.31 26.99 -6.50
CA ALA A 17 15.26 27.98 -6.73
C ALA A 17 13.88 27.34 -6.90
N ASP A 18 13.82 26.18 -7.55
CA ASP A 18 12.62 25.39 -7.80
C ASP A 18 12.00 24.84 -6.51
N VAL A 19 12.79 24.16 -5.66
CA VAL A 19 12.29 23.63 -4.39
C VAL A 19 11.88 24.75 -3.44
N ILE A 20 12.63 25.86 -3.41
CA ILE A 20 12.26 27.01 -2.58
C ILE A 20 10.94 27.63 -3.07
N GLN A 21 10.75 27.78 -4.38
CA GLN A 21 9.52 28.30 -4.96
C GLN A 21 8.34 27.38 -4.64
N PHE A 22 8.49 26.07 -4.84
CA PHE A 22 7.46 25.08 -4.53
C PHE A 22 7.11 25.06 -3.03
N LEU A 23 8.11 25.11 -2.14
CA LEU A 23 7.88 25.20 -0.70
C LEU A 23 7.14 26.48 -0.30
N ARG A 24 7.47 27.63 -0.89
CA ARG A 24 6.73 28.88 -0.64
C ARG A 24 5.27 28.76 -1.07
N ALA A 25 5.01 28.09 -2.20
CA ALA A 25 3.64 27.89 -2.69
C ALA A 25 2.81 26.97 -1.80
N THR A 26 3.44 26.01 -1.10
CA THR A 26 2.76 25.01 -0.26
C THR A 26 2.76 25.33 1.24
N MET A 27 3.73 26.10 1.75
CA MET A 27 3.84 26.46 3.17
C MET A 27 3.08 27.75 3.48
N ARG A 28 1.84 27.61 3.96
CA ARG A 28 0.92 28.72 4.34
C ARG A 28 0.45 29.62 3.19
N PRO A 29 -0.06 29.06 2.09
CA PRO A 29 -0.72 29.87 1.07
C PRO A 29 -1.99 30.50 1.66
N VAL A 30 -2.07 31.83 1.65
CA VAL A 30 -3.29 32.59 1.95
C VAL A 30 -3.51 33.54 0.76
N PRO A 31 -4.48 33.27 -0.13
CA PRO A 31 -5.39 32.12 -0.15
C PRO A 31 -4.68 30.78 -0.50
N PRO A 32 -5.30 29.61 -0.24
CA PRO A 32 -4.79 28.31 -0.68
C PRO A 32 -4.54 28.23 -2.19
N GLN A 33 -3.66 27.31 -2.63
CA GLN A 33 -3.43 27.09 -4.06
C GLN A 33 -4.68 26.53 -4.74
N PRO A 34 -5.07 27.04 -5.93
CA PRO A 34 -6.22 26.53 -6.67
C PRO A 34 -5.96 25.13 -7.24
N ASP A 35 -7.02 24.39 -7.57
CA ASP A 35 -6.95 23.03 -8.12
C ASP A 35 -6.04 22.91 -9.36
N ALA A 36 -6.11 23.90 -10.25
CA ALA A 36 -5.28 23.95 -11.45
C ALA A 36 -3.79 23.94 -11.12
N TRP A 37 -3.39 24.63 -10.04
CA TRP A 37 -1.99 24.68 -9.61
C TRP A 37 -1.51 23.29 -9.18
N TRP A 38 -2.30 22.56 -8.40
CA TRP A 38 -1.96 21.19 -7.99
C TRP A 38 -1.87 20.23 -9.17
N LEU A 39 -2.81 20.32 -10.11
CA LEU A 39 -2.84 19.50 -11.33
C LEU A 39 -1.59 19.72 -12.21
N GLU A 40 -1.10 20.96 -12.28
CA GLU A 40 0.08 21.34 -13.04
C GLU A 40 1.38 20.95 -12.33
N ASN A 41 1.47 21.17 -11.01
CA ASN A 41 2.73 21.11 -10.27
C ASN A 41 2.97 19.80 -9.52
N VAL A 42 1.95 18.97 -9.28
CA VAL A 42 2.08 17.74 -8.48
C VAL A 42 1.67 16.52 -9.29
N ASP A 43 2.44 15.45 -9.15
CA ASP A 43 2.02 14.14 -9.64
C ASP A 43 1.04 13.51 -8.64
N LEU A 44 -0.24 13.84 -8.84
CA LEU A 44 -1.32 13.45 -7.94
C LEU A 44 -1.48 11.93 -7.84
N SER A 45 -1.22 11.17 -8.91
CA SER A 45 -1.33 9.70 -8.87
C SER A 45 -0.32 9.11 -7.89
N ARG A 46 0.95 9.51 -7.99
CA ARG A 46 1.98 9.10 -7.03
C ARG A 46 1.73 9.63 -5.63
N TYR A 47 1.20 10.84 -5.51
CA TYR A 47 0.84 11.41 -4.22
C TYR A 47 -0.24 10.60 -3.49
N TYR A 48 -1.32 10.19 -4.18
CA TYR A 48 -2.37 9.38 -3.55
C TYR A 48 -1.86 8.00 -3.10
N ASN A 49 -0.93 7.40 -3.86
CA ASN A 49 -0.22 6.18 -3.43
C ASN A 49 0.57 6.41 -2.13
N TYR A 50 1.44 7.43 -2.13
CA TYR A 50 2.25 7.78 -0.97
C TYR A 50 1.38 8.08 0.25
N ARG A 51 0.37 8.95 0.10
CA ARG A 51 -0.53 9.33 1.19
C ARG A 51 -1.25 8.12 1.78
N SER A 52 -1.75 7.23 0.92
CA SER A 52 -2.45 6.02 1.38
C SER A 52 -1.53 5.13 2.21
N ILE A 53 -0.30 4.89 1.75
CA ILE A 53 0.66 4.04 2.49
C ILE A 53 1.14 4.72 3.78
N LEU A 54 1.41 6.03 3.76
CA LEU A 54 1.76 6.81 4.95
C LEU A 54 0.72 6.61 6.06
N GLU A 55 -0.56 6.60 5.69
CA GLU A 55 -1.66 6.38 6.62
C GLU A 55 -1.78 4.92 7.05
N CYS A 56 -1.57 3.98 6.13
CA CYS A 56 -1.58 2.55 6.41
C CYS A 56 -0.51 2.13 7.43
N ILE A 57 0.71 2.62 7.31
CA ILE A 57 1.82 2.21 8.21
C ILE A 57 2.06 3.19 9.36
N HIS A 58 1.31 4.30 9.42
CA HIS A 58 1.51 5.38 10.38
C HIS A 58 2.94 5.96 10.32
N HIS A 59 3.40 6.30 9.11
CA HIS A 59 4.69 6.98 8.89
C HIS A 59 4.60 8.46 9.27
N TYR A 60 4.50 8.72 10.57
CA TYR A 60 4.13 10.02 11.11
C TYR A 60 5.30 10.84 11.64
N ASP A 61 6.49 10.22 11.80
CA ASP A 61 7.71 10.90 12.25
C ASP A 61 8.37 11.75 11.14
N ILE A 62 7.54 12.46 10.40
CA ILE A 62 7.88 13.35 9.27
C ILE A 62 7.77 14.83 9.67
N HIS A 63 7.47 15.09 10.94
CA HIS A 63 7.44 16.45 11.48
C HIS A 63 8.81 17.13 11.38
N MET A 64 8.80 18.46 11.35
CA MET A 64 10.01 19.29 11.24
C MET A 64 10.87 19.07 9.97
N GLY A 65 10.37 18.33 8.98
CA GLY A 65 11.01 18.19 7.67
C GLY A 65 12.11 17.15 7.58
N LYS A 66 11.89 16.00 8.22
CA LYS A 66 12.73 14.80 8.13
C LYS A 66 11.93 13.65 7.52
N ASN A 67 12.60 12.54 7.22
CA ASN A 67 12.00 11.26 6.84
C ASN A 67 11.15 11.30 5.55
N TYR A 68 11.48 12.26 4.68
CA TYR A 68 11.06 12.32 3.29
C TYR A 68 11.98 13.24 2.48
N PHE A 69 11.94 13.10 1.16
CA PHE A 69 12.55 14.01 0.19
C PHE A 69 11.48 14.61 -0.73
N TYR A 70 11.79 15.77 -1.30
CA TYR A 70 11.06 16.28 -2.46
C TYR A 70 11.82 15.89 -3.72
N TYR A 71 11.11 15.43 -4.73
CA TYR A 71 11.66 15.17 -6.04
C TYR A 71 10.86 15.92 -7.09
N SER A 72 11.55 16.72 -7.91
CA SER A 72 11.00 17.34 -9.10
C SER A 72 11.41 16.52 -10.32
N ASN A 73 10.43 16.01 -11.07
CA ASN A 73 10.71 15.26 -12.28
C ASN A 73 11.23 16.22 -13.37
N PRO A 74 12.43 16.02 -13.94
CA PRO A 74 13.02 16.95 -14.89
C PRO A 74 12.27 17.02 -16.22
N VAL A 75 11.45 16.02 -16.56
CA VAL A 75 10.66 15.95 -17.78
C VAL A 75 9.27 16.54 -17.55
N SER A 76 8.50 16.00 -16.60
CA SER A 76 7.12 16.46 -16.37
C SER A 76 7.03 17.74 -15.54
N LYS A 77 8.13 18.15 -14.90
CA LYS A 77 8.22 19.28 -13.95
C LYS A 77 7.29 19.16 -12.74
N LYS A 78 6.75 17.96 -12.50
CA LYS A 78 5.87 17.67 -11.36
C LYS A 78 6.66 17.20 -10.15
N TRP A 79 6.19 17.64 -8.99
CA TRP A 79 6.72 17.28 -7.68
C TRP A 79 6.07 16.03 -7.12
N ILE A 80 6.87 15.24 -6.40
CA ILE A 80 6.43 14.17 -5.52
C ILE A 80 7.15 14.25 -4.18
N VAL A 81 6.53 13.64 -3.16
CA VAL A 81 7.18 13.31 -1.90
C VAL A 81 7.69 11.87 -1.96
N LEU A 82 8.96 11.66 -1.63
CA LEU A 82 9.57 10.34 -1.51
C LEU A 82 9.73 10.01 -0.01
N PRO A 83 9.13 8.92 0.50
CA PRO A 83 9.32 8.52 1.88
C PRO A 83 10.78 8.10 2.13
N TRP A 84 11.26 8.35 3.33
CA TRP A 84 12.57 7.90 3.81
C TRP A 84 12.48 7.56 5.29
N ASP A 85 13.35 6.69 5.80
CA ASP A 85 13.47 6.39 7.23
C ASP A 85 12.10 6.04 7.86
N ILE A 86 11.55 4.91 7.39
CA ILE A 86 10.19 4.44 7.68
C ILE A 86 10.16 3.40 8.81
N ASP A 87 11.24 3.24 9.56
CA ASP A 87 11.38 2.26 10.63
C ASP A 87 10.45 2.54 11.82
N LEU A 88 10.23 3.83 12.13
CA LEU A 88 9.22 4.29 13.10
C LEU A 88 7.81 4.26 12.50
N SER A 89 7.34 3.07 12.15
CA SER A 89 6.02 2.77 11.63
C SER A 89 5.43 1.52 12.30
N TRP A 90 4.27 1.05 11.84
CA TRP A 90 3.58 -0.15 12.37
C TRP A 90 3.16 -0.05 13.85
N ALA A 91 2.98 1.17 14.35
CA ALA A 91 2.48 1.44 15.68
C ALA A 91 1.86 2.84 15.78
N ASP A 92 0.73 2.97 16.50
CA ASP A 92 0.01 4.26 16.63
C ASP A 92 0.59 5.21 17.70
N HIS A 93 1.64 4.81 18.42
CA HIS A 93 2.26 5.63 19.47
C HIS A 93 3.51 6.38 19.00
N VAL A 94 3.87 6.26 17.72
CA VAL A 94 5.00 6.99 17.12
C VAL A 94 4.68 8.49 17.08
N PHE A 95 5.69 9.32 17.34
CA PHE A 95 5.57 10.77 17.31
C PHE A 95 5.04 11.28 15.96
N GLY A 96 4.07 12.20 16.03
CA GLY A 96 3.63 12.97 14.87
C GLY A 96 2.17 12.82 14.54
N THR A 97 1.80 13.31 13.35
CA THR A 97 0.39 13.41 12.90
C THR A 97 0.23 13.15 11.41
N GLY A 98 1.31 12.69 10.74
CA GLY A 98 1.28 12.43 9.31
C GLY A 98 1.10 13.68 8.45
N GLN A 99 1.27 14.89 8.99
CA GLN A 99 1.09 16.14 8.26
C GLN A 99 2.30 16.47 7.38
N GLU A 100 2.43 15.73 6.29
CA GLU A 100 3.39 16.00 5.23
C GLU A 100 3.06 17.32 4.49
N PRO A 101 4.03 17.90 3.75
CA PRO A 101 3.94 19.23 3.18
C PRO A 101 2.72 19.51 2.27
N PHE A 102 2.28 18.55 1.45
CA PHE A 102 1.22 18.79 0.47
C PHE A 102 -0.15 18.81 1.15
N TYR A 103 -0.38 17.90 2.10
CA TYR A 103 -1.53 17.88 3.00
C TYR A 103 -1.62 19.18 3.79
N ARG A 104 -0.51 19.66 4.35
CA ARG A 104 -0.47 20.97 5.04
C ARG A 104 -0.73 22.15 4.11
N GLY A 105 -0.41 22.02 2.83
CA GLY A 105 -0.75 22.99 1.79
C GLY A 105 -2.23 22.99 1.40
N GLY A 106 -3.03 22.03 1.92
CA GLY A 106 -4.47 21.96 1.73
C GLY A 106 -4.92 21.06 0.58
N LEU A 107 -4.01 20.30 -0.06
CA LEU A 107 -4.32 19.49 -1.25
C LEU A 107 -5.50 18.52 -1.07
N LEU A 108 -5.74 18.03 0.16
CA LEU A 108 -6.82 17.08 0.45
C LEU A 108 -8.01 17.70 1.23
N PHE A 109 -8.09 19.02 1.33
CA PHE A 109 -9.14 19.68 2.12
C PHE A 109 -10.46 19.86 1.36
N HIS A 110 -10.47 19.62 0.05
CA HIS A 110 -11.66 19.72 -0.80
C HIS A 110 -11.70 18.64 -1.88
N SER A 111 -12.89 18.43 -2.43
CA SER A 111 -13.10 17.63 -3.64
C SER A 111 -12.59 18.39 -4.88
N PRO A 112 -12.17 17.68 -5.94
CA PRO A 112 -12.20 16.22 -6.12
C PRO A 112 -10.98 15.48 -5.55
N PHE A 113 -9.95 16.18 -5.05
CA PHE A 113 -8.71 15.53 -4.63
C PHE A 113 -8.88 14.63 -3.42
N LYS A 114 -9.67 15.06 -2.42
CA LYS A 114 -10.02 14.22 -1.27
C LYS A 114 -10.67 12.91 -1.70
N GLU A 115 -11.67 12.98 -2.57
CA GLU A 115 -12.39 11.79 -3.07
C GLU A 115 -11.48 10.85 -3.86
N ARG A 116 -10.60 11.38 -4.71
CA ARG A 116 -9.62 10.56 -5.45
C ARG A 116 -8.60 9.89 -4.53
N TYR A 117 -8.18 10.57 -3.47
CA TYR A 117 -7.36 9.97 -2.44
C TYR A 117 -8.11 8.84 -1.71
N GLN A 118 -9.36 9.08 -1.31
CA GLN A 118 -10.18 8.07 -0.64
C GLN A 118 -10.45 6.85 -1.55
N ASP A 119 -10.68 7.06 -2.85
CA ASP A 119 -10.80 5.99 -3.84
C ASP A 119 -9.53 5.12 -3.88
N ARG A 120 -8.36 5.77 -3.91
CA ARG A 120 -7.08 5.05 -3.90
C ARG A 120 -6.82 4.32 -2.58
N LEU A 121 -7.14 4.94 -1.44
CA LEU A 121 -7.01 4.31 -0.13
C LEU A 121 -7.95 3.09 -0.01
N ALA A 122 -9.19 3.21 -0.49
CA ALA A 122 -10.16 2.13 -0.52
C ALA A 122 -9.66 0.97 -1.41
N GLU A 123 -9.06 1.26 -2.56
CA GLU A 123 -8.43 0.26 -3.42
C GLU A 123 -7.26 -0.46 -2.71
N VAL A 124 -6.38 0.28 -2.04
CA VAL A 124 -5.30 -0.32 -1.24
C VAL A 124 -5.87 -1.20 -0.13
N ARG A 125 -6.95 -0.77 0.53
CA ARG A 125 -7.67 -1.55 1.55
C ARG A 125 -8.32 -2.82 0.98
N ASP A 126 -8.83 -2.77 -0.25
CA ASP A 126 -9.44 -3.92 -0.93
C ASP A 126 -8.39 -4.97 -1.32
N LEU A 127 -7.23 -4.54 -1.80
CA LEU A 127 -6.31 -5.42 -2.55
C LEU A 127 -4.97 -5.74 -1.87
N LEU A 128 -4.54 -4.94 -0.88
CA LEU A 128 -3.22 -5.11 -0.24
C LEU A 128 -3.29 -5.00 1.27
N PHE A 129 -3.81 -3.88 1.78
CA PHE A 129 -3.81 -3.58 3.21
C PHE A 129 -5.00 -4.23 3.92
N ASN A 130 -5.23 -5.52 3.70
CA ASN A 130 -6.24 -6.35 4.37
C ASN A 130 -5.54 -7.49 5.13
N PRO A 131 -6.22 -8.18 6.08
CA PRO A 131 -5.54 -9.14 6.96
C PRO A 131 -4.84 -10.29 6.22
N GLU A 132 -5.41 -10.74 5.10
CA GLU A 132 -4.82 -11.81 4.29
C GLU A 132 -3.58 -11.30 3.54
N GLN A 133 -3.73 -10.33 2.64
CA GLN A 133 -2.66 -9.89 1.75
C GLN A 133 -1.50 -9.24 2.51
N LEU A 134 -1.79 -8.45 3.54
CA LEU A 134 -0.77 -7.83 4.37
C LEU A 134 -0.11 -8.84 5.31
N GLY A 135 -0.89 -9.80 5.82
CA GLY A 135 -0.35 -10.90 6.63
C GLY A 135 0.65 -11.72 5.83
N MET A 136 0.32 -12.03 4.57
CA MET A 136 1.21 -12.68 3.61
C MET A 136 2.50 -11.85 3.41
N LEU A 137 2.37 -10.55 3.17
CA LEU A 137 3.52 -9.66 2.97
C LEU A 137 4.45 -9.62 4.18
N ILE A 138 3.90 -9.54 5.38
CA ILE A 138 4.70 -9.57 6.62
C ILE A 138 5.43 -10.92 6.73
N ASP A 139 4.76 -12.04 6.44
CA ASP A 139 5.36 -13.36 6.55
C ASP A 139 6.44 -13.62 5.50
N GLU A 140 6.24 -13.18 4.25
CA GLU A 140 7.25 -13.28 3.18
C GLU A 140 8.57 -12.60 3.59
N TYR A 141 8.50 -11.33 4.02
CA TYR A 141 9.70 -10.59 4.39
C TYR A 141 10.30 -11.11 5.70
N ALA A 142 9.48 -11.58 6.65
CA ALA A 142 9.97 -12.23 7.85
C ALA A 142 10.75 -13.52 7.54
N ALA A 143 10.29 -14.29 6.55
CA ALA A 143 10.93 -15.54 6.14
C ALA A 143 12.35 -15.36 5.56
N MET A 144 12.74 -14.13 5.20
CA MET A 144 14.12 -13.83 4.76
C MET A 144 15.15 -13.95 5.89
N ILE A 145 14.75 -13.67 7.14
CA ILE A 145 15.67 -13.63 8.30
C ILE A 145 15.26 -14.55 9.45
N SER A 146 14.04 -15.11 9.41
CA SER A 146 13.49 -16.03 10.39
C SER A 146 13.01 -17.31 9.72
N ASP A 147 13.21 -18.46 10.34
CA ASP A 147 12.60 -19.70 9.87
C ASP A 147 11.11 -19.72 10.25
N PRO A 148 10.18 -19.79 9.28
CA PRO A 148 8.75 -19.86 9.58
C PRO A 148 8.37 -21.15 10.33
N THR A 149 9.16 -22.23 10.22
CA THR A 149 8.94 -23.50 10.91
C THR A 149 9.55 -23.54 12.33
N GLY A 150 10.29 -22.49 12.70
CA GLY A 150 10.85 -22.34 14.04
C GLY A 150 12.25 -22.90 14.25
N GLY A 151 12.95 -23.30 13.19
CA GLY A 151 14.38 -23.62 13.24
C GLY A 151 15.27 -22.38 13.46
N ALA A 152 16.57 -22.63 13.61
CA ALA A 152 17.55 -21.58 13.83
C ALA A 152 17.64 -20.61 12.63
N SER A 153 17.73 -19.32 12.93
CA SER A 153 17.66 -18.27 11.92
C SER A 153 18.63 -17.11 12.15
N ILE A 154 18.70 -16.18 11.19
CA ILE A 154 19.51 -14.96 11.31
C ILE A 154 18.99 -14.09 12.48
N ALA A 155 17.68 -14.01 12.67
CA ALA A 155 17.09 -13.29 13.79
C ALA A 155 17.48 -13.89 15.15
N ASP A 156 17.59 -15.22 15.24
CA ASP A 156 18.04 -15.88 16.47
C ASP A 156 19.53 -15.62 16.74
N ALA A 157 20.36 -15.67 15.69
CA ALA A 157 21.78 -15.34 15.80
C ALA A 157 22.01 -13.88 16.19
N ASP A 158 21.22 -12.95 15.65
CA ASP A 158 21.26 -11.53 15.99
C ASP A 158 20.93 -11.31 17.47
N ARG A 159 19.84 -11.91 17.96
CA ARG A 159 19.50 -11.86 19.38
C ARG A 159 20.60 -12.46 20.26
N ALA A 160 21.09 -13.66 19.91
CA ALA A 160 22.13 -14.33 20.69
C ALA A 160 23.42 -13.50 20.77
N LYS A 161 23.75 -12.77 19.70
CA LYS A 161 24.92 -11.89 19.67
C LYS A 161 24.70 -10.62 20.51
N TRP A 162 23.53 -9.98 20.41
CA TRP A 162 23.36 -8.61 20.88
C TRP A 162 22.59 -8.47 22.19
N ASP A 163 21.53 -9.25 22.42
CA ASP A 163 20.54 -8.99 23.49
C ASP A 163 21.17 -8.86 24.88
N PHE A 164 22.19 -9.68 25.18
CA PHE A 164 22.98 -9.64 26.42
C PHE A 164 24.46 -9.32 26.19
N HIS A 165 24.79 -8.65 25.07
CA HIS A 165 26.16 -8.24 24.82
C HIS A 165 26.56 -7.13 25.80
N PRO A 166 27.76 -7.17 26.43
CA PRO A 166 28.19 -6.15 27.40
C PRO A 166 28.17 -4.71 26.89
N ILE A 167 28.23 -4.52 25.56
CA ILE A 167 28.08 -3.19 24.94
C ILE A 167 26.71 -2.57 25.27
N LEU A 168 25.66 -3.38 25.40
CA LEU A 168 24.30 -2.92 25.71
C LEU A 168 24.12 -2.44 27.15
N ALA A 169 25.04 -2.78 28.05
CA ALA A 169 25.11 -2.27 29.42
C ALA A 169 26.14 -1.12 29.58
N SER A 170 26.86 -0.78 28.51
CA SER A 170 27.93 0.22 28.56
C SER A 170 27.41 1.66 28.45
N GLY A 171 28.26 2.63 28.82
CA GLY A 171 27.98 4.05 28.66
C GLY A 171 27.88 4.53 27.19
N TYR A 172 28.18 3.68 26.20
CA TYR A 172 28.03 3.99 24.78
C TYR A 172 26.59 3.86 24.29
N VAL A 173 25.71 3.21 25.06
CA VAL A 173 24.31 2.99 24.69
C VAL A 173 23.42 4.05 25.33
N LEU A 174 22.55 4.63 24.51
CA LEU A 174 21.47 5.49 24.96
C LEU A 174 20.37 4.62 25.58
N PRO A 175 20.16 4.62 26.92
CA PRO A 175 19.29 3.63 27.58
C PRO A 175 17.82 3.71 27.17
N LYS A 176 17.39 4.86 26.64
CA LYS A 176 16.04 5.08 26.10
C LYS A 176 15.81 4.47 24.72
N LYS A 177 16.86 4.04 24.01
CA LYS A 177 16.79 3.48 22.65
C LYS A 177 17.16 2.00 22.59
N ALA A 178 18.10 1.57 23.42
CA ALA A 178 18.53 0.18 23.51
C ALA A 178 18.98 -0.15 24.94
N GLY A 179 19.26 -1.42 25.19
CA GLY A 179 19.74 -1.89 26.49
C GLY A 179 19.75 -3.41 26.54
N GLU A 180 20.44 -3.94 27.55
CA GLU A 180 20.53 -5.37 27.79
C GLU A 180 19.15 -5.98 28.05
N GLY A 181 18.88 -7.14 27.43
CA GLY A 181 17.65 -7.91 27.57
C GLY A 181 16.41 -7.21 27.03
N LYS A 182 16.54 -6.19 26.15
CA LYS A 182 15.41 -5.40 25.63
C LYS A 182 14.86 -5.90 24.29
N PHE A 183 15.46 -6.93 23.68
CA PHE A 183 14.90 -7.46 22.43
C PHE A 183 13.45 -7.90 22.63
N TYR A 184 12.64 -7.71 21.59
CA TYR A 184 11.25 -8.16 21.54
C TYR A 184 10.42 -7.74 22.76
N PHE A 185 10.46 -6.45 23.06
CA PHE A 185 9.79 -5.80 24.20
C PHE A 185 10.33 -6.18 25.58
N GLY A 186 11.54 -6.74 25.64
CA GLY A 186 12.22 -7.08 26.88
C GLY A 186 11.61 -8.25 27.64
N ASP A 187 10.91 -9.15 26.94
CA ASP A 187 10.40 -10.39 27.50
C ASP A 187 11.19 -11.57 26.93
N ALA A 188 11.84 -12.33 27.79
CA ALA A 188 12.64 -13.49 27.38
C ALA A 188 11.83 -14.54 26.61
N ARG A 189 10.51 -14.62 26.84
CA ARG A 189 9.59 -15.55 26.15
C ARG A 189 9.26 -15.11 24.73
N ASN A 190 9.43 -13.83 24.42
CA ASN A 190 9.20 -13.31 23.08
C ASN A 190 10.35 -13.69 22.15
N ASN A 191 10.05 -13.73 20.85
CA ASN A 191 11.00 -13.97 19.79
C ASN A 191 10.61 -13.13 18.56
N PHE A 192 11.32 -13.31 17.44
CA PHE A 192 11.04 -12.55 16.22
C PHE A 192 9.59 -12.69 15.73
N ARG A 193 8.96 -13.87 15.91
CA ARG A 193 7.53 -14.07 15.55
C ARG A 193 6.58 -13.24 16.41
N THR A 194 6.98 -12.86 17.63
CA THR A 194 6.20 -11.89 18.41
C THR A 194 6.09 -10.56 17.66
N MET A 195 7.15 -10.13 16.98
CA MET A 195 7.15 -8.87 16.23
C MET A 195 6.29 -8.93 14.97
N THR A 196 6.31 -10.05 14.24
CA THR A 196 5.43 -10.22 13.07
C THR A 196 3.96 -10.25 13.49
N GLN A 197 3.64 -10.91 14.62
CA GLN A 197 2.28 -10.88 15.17
C GLN A 197 1.87 -9.51 15.70
N TYR A 198 2.82 -8.76 16.27
CA TYR A 198 2.59 -7.36 16.64
C TYR A 198 2.21 -6.51 15.42
N MET A 199 2.93 -6.63 14.31
CA MET A 199 2.62 -5.91 13.06
C MET A 199 1.26 -6.29 12.48
N LYS A 200 0.90 -7.57 12.48
CA LYS A 200 -0.43 -8.05 12.03
C LYS A 200 -1.56 -7.52 12.94
N SER A 201 -1.33 -7.52 14.25
CA SER A 201 -2.29 -6.98 15.23
C SER A 201 -2.45 -5.47 15.09
N TYR A 202 -1.37 -4.74 14.85
CA TYR A 202 -1.41 -3.32 14.50
C TYR A 202 -2.26 -3.11 13.24
N ALA A 203 -1.98 -3.86 12.17
CA ALA A 203 -2.70 -3.70 10.92
C ALA A 203 -4.22 -3.91 11.09
N ALA A 204 -4.64 -4.91 11.86
CA ALA A 204 -6.06 -5.13 12.15
C ALA A 204 -6.72 -3.92 12.82
N LYS A 205 -6.06 -3.32 13.82
CA LYS A 205 -6.55 -2.09 14.49
C LYS A 205 -6.56 -0.91 13.54
N ARG A 206 -5.49 -0.75 12.75
CA ARG A 206 -5.31 0.34 11.81
C ARG A 206 -6.33 0.30 10.69
N ILE A 207 -6.70 -0.89 10.22
CA ILE A 207 -7.79 -1.14 9.28
C ILE A 207 -9.10 -0.54 9.80
N THR A 208 -9.50 -0.87 11.03
CA THR A 208 -10.73 -0.33 11.64
C THR A 208 -10.68 1.19 11.74
N TRP A 209 -9.52 1.74 12.13
CA TRP A 209 -9.34 3.20 12.19
C TRP A 209 -9.42 3.86 10.80
N ILE A 210 -8.78 3.30 9.77
CA ILE A 210 -8.85 3.83 8.40
C ILE A 210 -10.30 3.88 7.93
N ASP A 211 -11.02 2.77 8.09
CA ASP A 211 -12.40 2.65 7.63
C ASP A 211 -13.31 3.63 8.40
N GLY A 212 -13.09 3.81 9.70
CA GLY A 212 -13.90 4.68 10.57
C GLY A 212 -13.48 6.15 10.65
N ALA A 213 -12.27 6.52 10.20
CA ALA A 213 -11.76 7.89 10.28
C ALA A 213 -11.50 8.50 8.90
N LEU A 214 -10.81 7.78 8.02
CA LEU A 214 -10.38 8.30 6.72
C LEU A 214 -11.38 8.01 5.59
N LEU A 215 -12.15 6.93 5.71
CA LEU A 215 -13.17 6.52 4.75
C LEU A 215 -14.61 6.70 5.27
N ALA A 216 -14.79 7.30 6.45
CA ALA A 216 -16.10 7.45 7.08
C ALA A 216 -17.11 8.25 6.25
N ASP A 217 -16.63 9.25 5.51
CA ASP A 217 -17.42 10.09 4.60
C ASP A 217 -17.22 9.73 3.13
N TYR A 218 -16.43 8.70 2.81
CA TYR A 218 -16.31 8.19 1.45
C TYR A 218 -17.63 7.53 1.04
N ARG A 219 -18.17 7.92 -0.11
CA ARG A 219 -19.47 7.46 -0.64
C ARG A 219 -19.29 6.89 -2.05
N PRO A 220 -18.65 5.71 -2.20
CA PRO A 220 -18.56 5.04 -3.49
C PRO A 220 -19.91 4.49 -3.93
N LEU A 221 -20.00 4.09 -5.19
CA LEU A 221 -21.12 3.26 -5.63
C LEU A 221 -21.09 1.89 -4.91
N SER A 222 -22.25 1.24 -4.84
CA SER A 222 -22.35 -0.15 -4.40
C SER A 222 -21.43 -1.03 -5.24
N SER A 223 -20.65 -1.90 -4.59
CA SER A 223 -19.75 -2.82 -5.30
C SER A 223 -20.55 -3.78 -6.17
N PRO A 224 -20.13 -4.01 -7.42
CA PRO A 224 -20.83 -4.95 -8.29
C PRO A 224 -20.68 -6.37 -7.75
N LYS A 225 -21.66 -7.22 -8.04
CA LYS A 225 -21.51 -8.68 -7.92
C LYS A 225 -21.07 -9.20 -9.27
N ILE A 226 -20.13 -10.14 -9.28
CA ILE A 226 -19.63 -10.77 -10.50
C ILE A 226 -19.86 -12.27 -10.45
N ALA A 227 -20.02 -12.89 -11.62
CA ALA A 227 -20.15 -14.34 -11.75
C ALA A 227 -19.50 -14.80 -13.06
N PRO A 228 -18.97 -16.04 -13.10
CA PRO A 228 -18.58 -16.63 -14.36
C PRO A 228 -19.82 -16.86 -15.24
N VAL A 229 -19.66 -16.74 -16.55
CA VAL A 229 -20.76 -16.90 -17.51
C VAL A 229 -21.20 -18.38 -17.60
N GLU A 230 -20.25 -19.28 -17.40
CA GLU A 230 -20.40 -20.73 -17.46
C GLU A 230 -19.45 -21.37 -16.42
N ALA A 231 -19.47 -22.70 -16.29
CA ALA A 231 -18.48 -23.38 -15.45
C ALA A 231 -17.06 -23.10 -15.98
N LEU A 232 -16.12 -22.79 -15.07
CA LEU A 232 -14.75 -22.47 -15.46
C LEU A 232 -14.10 -23.67 -16.16
N SER A 233 -13.67 -23.47 -17.40
CA SER A 233 -12.97 -24.48 -18.18
C SER A 233 -11.62 -23.94 -18.66
N PHE A 234 -10.54 -24.52 -18.15
CA PHE A 234 -9.17 -24.10 -18.46
C PHE A 234 -8.64 -24.65 -19.79
N SER A 235 -9.47 -25.39 -20.55
CA SER A 235 -9.14 -25.78 -21.93
C SER A 235 -9.50 -24.71 -22.96
N GLN A 236 -10.28 -23.69 -22.57
CA GLN A 236 -10.63 -22.57 -23.43
C GLN A 236 -9.50 -21.52 -23.45
N THR A 237 -9.48 -20.66 -24.48
CA THR A 237 -8.51 -19.54 -24.58
C THR A 237 -8.85 -18.38 -23.64
N HIS A 238 -10.10 -18.29 -23.17
CA HIS A 238 -10.56 -17.23 -22.29
C HIS A 238 -11.54 -17.77 -21.24
N LEU A 239 -11.47 -17.22 -20.03
CA LEU A 239 -12.52 -17.37 -19.02
C LEU A 239 -13.48 -16.17 -19.13
N LYS A 240 -14.78 -16.44 -19.08
CA LYS A 240 -15.82 -15.43 -19.29
C LYS A 240 -16.50 -15.04 -17.98
N PHE A 241 -16.55 -13.75 -17.69
CA PHE A 241 -17.21 -13.20 -16.51
C PHE A 241 -18.19 -12.08 -16.88
N ARG A 242 -19.24 -11.92 -16.07
CA ARG A 242 -20.24 -10.85 -16.23
C ARG A 242 -20.61 -10.23 -14.89
N ILE A 243 -21.08 -8.98 -14.93
CA ILE A 243 -21.75 -8.35 -13.79
C ILE A 243 -23.09 -9.07 -13.58
N ALA A 244 -23.41 -9.42 -12.34
CA ALA A 244 -24.71 -10.01 -12.02
C ALA A 244 -25.83 -8.95 -12.16
N PRO A 245 -27.06 -9.35 -12.54
CA PRO A 245 -28.19 -8.42 -12.67
C PRO A 245 -28.45 -7.59 -11.39
N GLY A 246 -28.90 -6.35 -11.54
CA GLY A 246 -29.25 -5.44 -10.44
C GLY A 246 -28.36 -4.21 -10.27
N ALA A 247 -27.42 -3.95 -11.18
CA ALA A 247 -26.56 -2.76 -11.19
C ALA A 247 -27.03 -1.73 -12.25
N GLU A 248 -28.25 -1.20 -12.10
CA GLU A 248 -28.91 -0.47 -13.21
C GLU A 248 -28.30 0.91 -13.55
N ALA A 249 -27.53 1.52 -12.64
CA ALA A 249 -27.03 2.89 -12.79
C ALA A 249 -25.56 3.03 -13.24
N VAL A 250 -24.88 1.94 -13.62
CA VAL A 250 -23.48 1.98 -14.08
C VAL A 250 -23.39 2.06 -15.60
N THR A 251 -22.28 2.57 -16.14
CA THR A 251 -22.01 2.73 -17.58
C THR A 251 -20.82 1.90 -18.04
N ALA A 252 -19.77 1.82 -17.22
CA ALA A 252 -18.56 1.06 -17.50
C ALA A 252 -18.13 0.24 -16.28
N CYS A 253 -17.39 -0.84 -16.50
CA CYS A 253 -16.79 -1.66 -15.48
C CYS A 253 -15.35 -1.98 -15.83
N ARG A 254 -14.48 -1.84 -14.82
CA ARG A 254 -13.09 -2.25 -14.89
C ARG A 254 -12.95 -3.61 -14.23
N TRP A 255 -12.34 -4.53 -14.96
CA TRP A 255 -12.10 -5.90 -14.57
C TRP A 255 -10.62 -6.13 -14.33
N ARG A 256 -10.29 -7.00 -13.38
CA ARG A 256 -8.91 -7.42 -13.10
C ARG A 256 -8.82 -8.92 -12.83
N LEU A 257 -7.69 -9.51 -13.21
CA LEU A 257 -7.22 -10.82 -12.78
C LEU A 257 -5.91 -10.63 -12.01
N ALA A 258 -5.79 -11.27 -10.85
CA ALA A 258 -4.53 -11.35 -10.12
C ALA A 258 -4.25 -12.78 -9.65
N GLU A 259 -2.97 -13.14 -9.60
CA GLU A 259 -2.49 -14.37 -8.97
C GLU A 259 -2.20 -14.12 -7.49
N ILE A 260 -2.44 -15.12 -6.64
CA ILE A 260 -2.14 -15.07 -5.22
C ILE A 260 -1.37 -16.32 -4.84
N SER A 261 -0.29 -16.15 -4.07
CA SER A 261 0.46 -17.29 -3.55
C SER A 261 -0.37 -18.06 -2.53
N ASP A 262 -0.43 -19.38 -2.70
CA ASP A 262 -1.03 -20.28 -1.72
C ASP A 262 -0.07 -20.47 -0.54
N THR A 263 -0.26 -19.69 0.53
CA THR A 263 0.58 -19.78 1.73
C THR A 263 0.36 -21.05 2.55
N ASN A 264 -0.69 -21.80 2.28
CA ASN A 264 -0.94 -23.09 2.90
C ASN A 264 -0.37 -24.26 2.08
N SER A 265 0.14 -23.98 0.87
CA SER A 265 0.71 -25.03 0.03
C SER A 265 2.06 -25.50 0.56
N PRO A 266 2.27 -26.82 0.74
CA PRO A 266 3.57 -27.36 1.10
C PRO A 266 4.63 -27.15 0.02
N SER A 267 4.23 -26.82 -1.21
CA SER A 267 5.15 -26.48 -2.30
C SER A 267 5.51 -25.00 -2.38
N LEU A 268 5.02 -24.16 -1.45
CA LEU A 268 5.37 -22.75 -1.42
C LEU A 268 6.87 -22.60 -1.11
N ASN A 269 7.59 -21.98 -2.04
CA ASN A 269 8.98 -21.60 -1.80
C ASN A 269 9.03 -20.23 -1.13
N SER A 270 9.29 -20.20 0.18
CA SER A 270 9.38 -18.96 0.97
C SER A 270 10.53 -18.03 0.55
N ARG A 271 11.46 -18.49 -0.30
CA ARG A 271 12.58 -17.69 -0.81
C ARG A 271 12.31 -17.04 -2.17
N GLN A 272 11.17 -17.33 -2.80
CA GLN A 272 10.76 -16.65 -4.04
C GLN A 272 9.74 -15.55 -3.73
N PRO A 273 9.69 -14.47 -4.53
CA PRO A 273 8.68 -13.44 -4.38
C PRO A 273 7.26 -14.02 -4.46
N TRP A 274 6.44 -13.72 -3.46
CA TRP A 274 5.04 -14.10 -3.41
C TRP A 274 4.21 -13.22 -4.34
N ARG A 275 3.04 -13.73 -4.71
CA ARG A 275 2.06 -13.07 -5.57
C ARG A 275 0.97 -12.44 -4.71
N TYR A 276 0.66 -11.19 -5.01
CA TYR A 276 -0.26 -10.35 -4.26
C TYR A 276 -1.38 -9.87 -5.15
N GLU A 277 -2.59 -9.84 -4.61
CA GLU A 277 -3.80 -9.49 -5.33
C GLU A 277 -3.75 -8.10 -5.96
N ILE A 278 -3.04 -7.15 -5.35
CA ILE A 278 -2.86 -5.78 -5.88
C ILE A 278 -2.13 -5.73 -7.22
N ASN A 279 -1.31 -6.74 -7.55
CA ASN A 279 -0.60 -6.85 -8.80
C ASN A 279 -1.46 -7.59 -9.83
N ALA A 280 -2.10 -6.83 -10.72
CA ALA A 280 -2.92 -7.41 -11.78
C ALA A 280 -2.03 -8.07 -12.85
N LEU A 281 -2.40 -9.27 -13.28
CA LEU A 281 -1.85 -9.93 -14.47
C LEU A 281 -2.58 -9.48 -15.74
N TRP A 282 -3.84 -9.09 -15.58
CA TRP A 282 -4.68 -8.58 -16.66
C TRP A 282 -5.66 -7.56 -16.08
N GLU A 283 -5.89 -6.47 -16.79
CA GLU A 283 -6.86 -5.43 -16.44
C GLU A 283 -7.49 -4.86 -17.72
N LYS A 284 -8.81 -4.68 -17.72
CA LYS A 284 -9.53 -4.09 -18.87
C LYS A 284 -10.76 -3.33 -18.41
N GLU A 285 -10.98 -2.16 -19.01
CA GLU A 285 -12.23 -1.41 -18.87
C GLU A 285 -13.15 -1.74 -20.03
N LEU A 286 -14.41 -2.03 -19.71
CA LEU A 286 -15.45 -2.51 -20.62
C LEU A 286 -16.75 -1.75 -20.34
N SER A 287 -17.65 -1.69 -21.31
CA SER A 287 -19.02 -1.23 -21.07
C SER A 287 -19.73 -2.20 -20.11
N LYS A 288 -20.72 -1.73 -19.35
CA LYS A 288 -21.36 -2.51 -18.28
C LYS A 288 -21.93 -3.88 -18.72
N ASP A 289 -22.42 -3.97 -19.96
CA ASP A 289 -23.11 -5.14 -20.51
C ASP A 289 -22.15 -6.09 -21.25
N GLU A 290 -20.89 -5.69 -21.41
CA GLU A 290 -19.87 -6.52 -22.07
C GLU A 290 -19.38 -7.64 -21.14
N ILE A 291 -19.14 -8.80 -21.74
CA ILE A 291 -18.53 -9.94 -21.07
C ILE A 291 -17.02 -9.69 -20.97
N ALA A 292 -16.47 -9.86 -19.77
CA ALA A 292 -15.02 -9.87 -19.58
C ALA A 292 -14.46 -11.22 -20.04
N GLU A 293 -13.66 -11.19 -21.11
CA GLU A 293 -12.93 -12.33 -21.64
C GLU A 293 -11.48 -12.26 -21.13
N ILE A 294 -11.18 -13.05 -20.10
CA ILE A 294 -9.88 -13.06 -19.43
C ILE A 294 -9.00 -14.14 -20.09
N PRO A 295 -7.85 -13.78 -20.70
CA PRO A 295 -7.00 -14.75 -21.38
C PRO A 295 -6.46 -15.82 -20.44
N THR A 296 -6.55 -17.09 -20.83
CA THR A 296 -6.01 -18.22 -20.04
C THR A 296 -4.49 -18.35 -20.13
N GLU A 297 -3.83 -17.63 -21.05
CA GLU A 297 -2.36 -17.61 -21.16
C GLU A 297 -1.65 -17.06 -19.92
N HIS A 298 -2.36 -16.30 -19.07
CA HIS A 298 -1.84 -15.81 -17.80
C HIS A 298 -1.89 -16.86 -16.68
N LEU A 299 -2.50 -18.03 -16.94
CA LEU A 299 -2.83 -19.02 -15.92
C LEU A 299 -1.82 -20.18 -15.92
N SER A 300 -1.43 -20.60 -14.72
CA SER A 300 -0.53 -21.73 -14.47
C SER A 300 -1.23 -22.78 -13.62
N ALA A 301 -1.04 -24.05 -13.97
CA ALA A 301 -1.68 -25.17 -13.28
C ALA A 301 -1.26 -25.24 -11.80
N GLY A 302 -2.23 -25.43 -10.91
CA GLY A 302 -2.04 -25.48 -9.46
C GLY A 302 -1.91 -24.11 -8.78
N HIS A 303 -2.06 -22.99 -9.50
CA HIS A 303 -1.99 -21.65 -8.94
C HIS A 303 -3.38 -21.09 -8.63
N ILE A 304 -3.46 -20.15 -7.69
CA ILE A 304 -4.70 -19.51 -7.24
C ILE A 304 -4.83 -18.14 -7.90
N TYR A 305 -6.03 -17.85 -8.40
CA TYR A 305 -6.35 -16.58 -9.05
C TYR A 305 -7.62 -15.97 -8.48
N ARG A 306 -7.69 -14.64 -8.52
CA ARG A 306 -8.89 -13.86 -8.20
C ARG A 306 -9.26 -12.93 -9.34
N VAL A 307 -10.54 -12.93 -9.66
CA VAL A 307 -11.16 -11.96 -10.55
C VAL A 307 -11.99 -10.99 -9.73
N ARG A 308 -11.88 -9.70 -10.04
CA ARG A 308 -12.73 -8.64 -9.47
C ARG A 308 -13.18 -7.66 -10.54
N ALA A 309 -14.28 -6.97 -10.27
CA ALA A 309 -14.70 -5.80 -11.03
C ALA A 309 -15.02 -4.61 -10.12
N ARG A 310 -14.84 -3.40 -10.61
CA ARG A 310 -15.46 -2.16 -10.08
C ARG A 310 -16.16 -1.46 -11.23
N CYS A 311 -17.24 -0.73 -10.94
CA CYS A 311 -18.02 -0.07 -11.98
C CYS A 311 -18.16 1.44 -11.73
N GLN A 312 -18.39 2.18 -12.81
CA GLN A 312 -18.52 3.63 -12.84
C GLN A 312 -19.93 4.03 -13.27
N ASP A 313 -20.49 5.10 -12.69
CA ASP A 313 -21.72 5.73 -13.19
C ASP A 313 -21.44 6.81 -14.25
N ALA A 314 -22.50 7.35 -14.85
CA ALA A 314 -22.40 8.43 -15.83
C ALA A 314 -21.81 9.74 -15.27
N ALA A 315 -21.82 9.92 -13.95
CA ALA A 315 -21.20 11.07 -13.27
C ALA A 315 -19.71 10.84 -12.98
N GLY A 316 -19.17 9.68 -13.34
CA GLY A 316 -17.77 9.33 -13.19
C GLY A 316 -17.40 8.77 -11.81
N ARG A 317 -18.36 8.52 -10.92
CA ARG A 317 -18.10 7.94 -9.60
C ARG A 317 -17.89 6.44 -9.73
N TRP A 318 -16.91 5.90 -9.00
CA TRP A 318 -16.60 4.48 -9.00
C TRP A 318 -17.12 3.77 -7.75
N SER A 319 -17.39 2.47 -7.90
CA SER A 319 -17.54 1.55 -6.78
C SER A 319 -16.18 1.13 -6.22
N ARG A 320 -16.18 0.51 -5.03
CA ARG A 320 -15.07 -0.35 -4.61
C ARG A 320 -14.97 -1.60 -5.49
N TRP A 321 -13.87 -2.33 -5.36
CA TRP A 321 -13.73 -3.63 -6.02
C TRP A 321 -14.72 -4.64 -5.42
N SER A 322 -15.34 -5.45 -6.28
CA SER A 322 -16.23 -6.55 -5.87
C SER A 322 -15.55 -7.50 -4.90
N SER A 323 -16.34 -8.30 -4.18
CA SER A 323 -15.81 -9.55 -3.62
C SER A 323 -15.19 -10.39 -4.75
N PRO A 324 -14.10 -11.12 -4.48
CA PRO A 324 -13.41 -11.86 -5.53
C PRO A 324 -14.16 -13.13 -5.91
N VAL A 325 -14.12 -13.49 -7.19
CA VAL A 325 -14.30 -14.88 -7.60
C VAL A 325 -12.93 -15.52 -7.62
N GLN A 326 -12.67 -16.40 -6.65
CA GLN A 326 -11.41 -17.13 -6.51
C GLN A 326 -11.53 -18.52 -7.13
N PHE A 327 -10.48 -18.96 -7.83
CA PHE A 327 -10.37 -20.31 -8.36
C PHE A 327 -8.92 -20.78 -8.39
N THR A 328 -8.74 -22.10 -8.42
CA THR A 328 -7.45 -22.76 -8.64
C THR A 328 -7.48 -23.41 -10.01
N VAL A 329 -6.40 -23.27 -10.78
CA VAL A 329 -6.26 -23.96 -12.07
C VAL A 329 -5.92 -25.42 -11.80
N GLU A 330 -6.69 -26.36 -12.34
CA GLU A 330 -6.47 -27.79 -12.09
C GLU A 330 -5.12 -28.27 -12.65
N ARG A 331 -4.43 -29.14 -11.91
CA ARG A 331 -3.27 -29.89 -12.42
C ARG A 331 -3.80 -31.02 -13.29
N ARG A 332 -3.37 -31.06 -14.57
CA ARG A 332 -3.65 -32.19 -15.45
C ARG A 332 -2.85 -33.42 -15.06
#